data_AF-A0A9X2JK70-F1
#
_entry.id   AF-A0A9X2JK70-F1
#
_cell.length_a   1.000
_cell.length_b   1.000
_cell.length_c   1.000
_cell.angle_alpha   90.00
_cell.angle_beta   90.00
_cell.angle_gamma   90.00
#
_symmetry.space_group_name_H-M   'P 1'
#
loop_
_entity.id
_entity.type
_entity.pdbx_description
1 polymer ?
#
loop_
_entity_poly.entity_id
_entity_poly.type
_entity_poly.pdbx_seq_one_letter_code
_entity_poly.pdbx_strand_id
1 'polypeptide(L)'
;MDKQETPLSMSLKLGYASIALGIVMVVCGIAWQQIVPDSVYWSEEDAREFTEASDAVHHARSGPDHDHQHSHGEGEPAADSPELEAAKQRLRKLQGELETAQLARQYSGKVVSIVGVAILLTGAALLRRV
;
A
#
# COMPACT_ATOMS: atom_id res chain seq x y z
N MET A 1 -50.56 -11.28 19.58
CA MET A 1 -49.82 -12.26 20.42
C MET A 1 -48.34 -12.00 20.20
N ASP A 2 -47.75 -11.12 21.00
CA ASP A 2 -46.31 -10.84 20.97
C ASP A 2 -45.56 -12.01 21.60
N LYS A 3 -44.70 -12.67 20.81
CA LYS A 3 -43.76 -13.65 21.33
C LYS A 3 -42.72 -12.89 22.14
N GLN A 4 -42.81 -12.93 23.46
CA GLN A 4 -41.72 -12.46 24.33
C GLN A 4 -40.50 -13.34 24.06
N GLU A 5 -39.53 -12.79 23.33
CA GLU A 5 -38.24 -13.44 23.13
C GLU A 5 -37.51 -13.47 24.47
N THR A 6 -37.12 -14.67 24.91
CA THR A 6 -36.38 -14.84 26.16
C THR A 6 -35.00 -14.20 26.02
N PRO A 7 -34.47 -13.57 27.10
CA PRO A 7 -33.18 -12.87 27.06
C PRO A 7 -32.01 -13.79 26.62
N LEU A 8 -32.11 -15.08 26.90
CA LEU A 8 -31.18 -16.11 26.43
C LEU A 8 -31.13 -16.22 24.89
N SER A 9 -32.28 -16.11 24.22
CA SER A 9 -32.35 -16.19 22.76
C SER A 9 -31.69 -15.01 22.06
N MET A 10 -31.73 -13.81 22.66
CA MET A 10 -31.05 -12.62 22.10
C MET A 10 -29.53 -12.74 22.19
N SER A 11 -28.99 -13.20 23.34
CA SER A 11 -27.54 -13.36 23.52
C SER A 11 -26.95 -14.39 22.56
N LEU A 12 -27.66 -15.50 22.30
CA LEU A 12 -27.25 -16.50 21.30
C LEU A 12 -27.25 -15.91 19.88
N LYS A 13 -28.30 -15.19 19.47
CA LYS A 13 -28.36 -14.53 18.15
C LYS A 13 -27.22 -13.51 17.97
N LEU A 14 -26.91 -12.72 18.99
CA LEU A 14 -25.80 -11.76 18.99
C LEU A 14 -24.42 -12.46 18.88
N GLY A 15 -24.23 -13.58 19.59
CA GLY A 15 -23.01 -14.38 19.49
C GLY A 15 -22.78 -14.94 18.09
N TYR A 16 -23.81 -15.53 17.48
CA TYR A 16 -23.70 -16.03 16.09
C TYR A 16 -23.52 -14.90 15.08
N ALA A 17 -24.22 -13.77 15.23
CA ALA A 17 -24.08 -12.62 14.35
C ALA A 17 -22.67 -12.02 14.40
N SER A 18 -22.08 -11.90 15.59
CA SER A 18 -20.71 -11.41 15.76
C SER A 18 -19.67 -12.35 15.16
N ILE A 19 -19.84 -13.67 15.31
CA ILE A 19 -18.98 -14.65 14.64
C ILE A 19 -19.11 -14.53 13.12
N ALA A 20 -20.33 -14.53 12.58
CA ALA A 20 -20.55 -14.40 11.15
C ALA A 20 -19.93 -13.12 10.57
N LEU A 21 -20.12 -11.98 11.25
CA LEU A 21 -19.50 -10.71 10.88
C LEU A 21 -17.97 -10.78 10.92
N GLY A 22 -17.41 -11.40 11.95
CA GLY A 22 -15.97 -11.60 12.08
C GLY A 22 -15.40 -12.44 10.94
N ILE A 23 -16.07 -13.54 10.54
CA ILE A 23 -15.67 -14.35 9.38
C ILE A 23 -15.68 -13.49 8.11
N VAL A 24 -16.77 -12.74 7.88
CA VAL A 24 -16.89 -11.87 6.70
C VAL A 24 -15.76 -10.84 6.66
N MET A 25 -15.43 -10.19 7.78
CA MET A 25 -14.31 -9.24 7.81
C MET A 25 -12.96 -9.90 7.52
N VAL A 26 -12.71 -11.11 8.03
CA VAL A 26 -11.47 -11.84 7.73
C VAL A 26 -11.40 -12.19 6.25
N VAL A 27 -12.48 -12.71 5.67
CA VAL A 27 -12.55 -13.03 4.23
C VAL A 27 -12.35 -11.77 3.39
N CYS A 28 -13.01 -10.65 3.74
CA CYS A 28 -12.82 -9.37 3.07
C CYS A 28 -11.37 -8.86 3.20
N GLY A 29 -10.72 -9.04 4.35
CA GLY A 29 -9.33 -8.65 4.57
C GLY A 29 -8.34 -9.46 3.72
N ILE A 30 -8.58 -10.77 3.56
CA ILE A 30 -7.78 -11.64 2.69
C ILE A 30 -8.04 -11.32 1.21
N ALA A 31 -9.31 -11.17 0.83
CA ALA A 31 -9.71 -10.85 -0.54
C ALA A 31 -9.41 -9.40 -0.93
N TRP A 32 -9.02 -8.54 0.01
CA TRP A 32 -8.78 -7.12 -0.20
C TRP A 32 -7.81 -6.86 -1.35
N GLN A 33 -6.73 -7.63 -1.44
CA GLN A 33 -5.71 -7.50 -2.49
C GLN A 33 -6.20 -7.91 -3.89
N GLN A 34 -7.28 -8.70 -3.98
CA GLN A 34 -7.90 -9.08 -5.25
C GLN A 34 -9.02 -8.10 -5.67
N ILE A 35 -9.65 -7.45 -4.69
CA ILE A 35 -10.78 -6.54 -4.93
C ILE A 35 -10.27 -5.11 -5.23
N VAL A 36 -9.26 -4.65 -4.49
CA VAL A 36 -8.74 -3.28 -4.63
C VAL A 36 -7.58 -3.29 -5.65
N PRO A 37 -7.74 -2.59 -6.79
CA PRO A 37 -6.71 -2.54 -7.81
C PRO A 37 -5.52 -1.68 -7.37
N ASP A 38 -4.37 -1.95 -7.98
CA ASP A 38 -3.09 -1.30 -7.65
C ASP A 38 -3.13 0.21 -7.91
N SER A 39 -3.96 0.64 -8.87
CA SER A 39 -4.19 2.05 -9.23
C SER A 39 -4.73 2.90 -8.08
N VAL A 40 -5.33 2.30 -7.05
CA VAL A 40 -5.78 3.02 -5.84
C VAL A 40 -4.60 3.44 -4.96
N TYR A 41 -3.52 2.66 -4.96
CA TYR A 41 -2.34 2.92 -4.14
C TYR A 41 -1.25 3.66 -4.92
N TRP A 42 -1.18 3.43 -6.23
CA TRP A 42 -0.17 4.01 -7.11
C TRP A 42 -0.80 4.31 -8.47
N SER A 43 -1.00 5.60 -8.78
CA SER A 43 -1.68 5.98 -10.02
C SER A 43 -0.80 5.75 -11.25
N GLU A 44 -1.41 5.73 -12.43
CA GLU A 44 -0.66 5.66 -13.69
C GLU A 44 0.20 6.92 -13.88
N GLU A 45 -0.28 8.07 -13.41
CA GLU A 45 0.47 9.32 -13.39
C GLU A 45 1.72 9.23 -12.51
N ASP A 46 1.63 8.65 -11.30
CA ASP A 46 2.77 8.46 -10.40
C ASP A 46 3.81 7.51 -11.01
N ALA A 47 3.35 6.46 -11.70
CA ALA A 47 4.22 5.54 -12.43
C ALA A 47 4.96 6.22 -13.58
N ARG A 48 4.27 7.11 -14.31
CA ARG A 48 4.89 7.90 -15.37
C ARG A 48 5.93 8.86 -14.80
N GLU A 49 5.60 9.58 -13.74
CA GLU A 49 6.52 10.52 -13.09
C GLU A 49 7.77 9.81 -12.53
N PHE A 50 7.60 8.61 -11.96
CA PHE A 50 8.71 7.78 -11.51
C PHE A 50 9.64 7.39 -12.67
N THR A 51 9.06 7.00 -13.81
CA THR A 51 9.83 6.63 -15.01
C THR A 51 10.59 7.82 -15.57
N GLU A 52 9.93 8.97 -15.71
CA GLU A 52 10.56 10.23 -16.16
C GLU A 52 11.70 10.65 -15.23
N ALA A 53 11.53 10.53 -13.91
CA ALA A 53 12.57 10.86 -12.94
C ALA A 53 13.75 9.88 -12.98
N SER A 54 13.48 8.59 -13.22
CA SER A 54 14.52 7.58 -13.40
C SER A 54 15.34 7.83 -14.67
N ASP A 55 14.66 8.14 -15.77
CA ASP A 55 15.30 8.46 -17.05
C ASP A 55 16.13 9.73 -16.94
N ALA A 56 15.64 10.76 -16.23
CA ALA A 56 16.40 11.99 -15.99
C ALA A 56 17.72 11.73 -15.24
N VAL A 57 17.73 10.84 -14.24
CA VAL A 57 18.96 10.44 -13.54
C VAL A 57 19.90 9.68 -14.49
N HIS A 58 19.36 8.80 -15.32
CA HIS A 58 20.16 8.05 -16.29
C HIS A 58 20.81 8.99 -17.33
N HIS A 59 20.04 9.89 -17.92
CA HIS A 59 20.52 10.89 -18.88
C HIS A 59 21.54 11.84 -18.26
N ALA A 60 21.30 12.33 -17.04
CA ALA A 60 22.25 13.21 -16.34
C ALA A 60 23.56 12.49 -16.00
N ARG A 61 23.54 11.16 -15.83
CA ARG A 61 24.71 10.35 -15.52
C ARG A 61 25.51 9.93 -16.75
N SER A 62 24.86 9.69 -17.89
CA SER A 62 25.53 9.31 -19.14
C SER A 62 26.25 10.48 -19.81
N GLY A 63 26.00 11.72 -19.36
CA GLY A 63 26.51 12.93 -20.01
C GLY A 63 25.83 13.15 -21.37
N PRO A 64 26.03 14.32 -22.01
CA PRO A 64 25.58 14.52 -23.38
C PRO A 64 26.32 13.54 -24.28
N ASP A 65 25.59 12.56 -24.83
CA ASP A 65 26.11 11.65 -25.86
C ASP A 65 26.67 12.49 -27.03
N HIS A 66 27.99 12.47 -27.15
CA HIS A 66 28.78 12.27 -28.37
C HIS A 66 28.40 12.96 -29.71
N ASP A 67 27.59 14.02 -29.73
CA ASP A 67 27.42 14.83 -30.94
C ASP A 67 28.42 16.00 -30.94
N HIS A 68 29.56 15.71 -31.56
CA HIS A 68 30.46 16.63 -32.26
C HIS A 68 31.59 17.35 -31.49
N GLN A 69 32.80 16.99 -31.94
CA GLN A 69 34.03 17.79 -32.06
C GLN A 69 34.98 17.86 -30.84
N HIS A 70 36.10 17.16 -31.01
CA HIS A 70 37.46 17.58 -30.65
C HIS A 70 37.60 18.72 -29.62
N SER A 71 37.78 18.38 -28.35
CA SER A 71 38.76 19.09 -27.54
C SER A 71 39.33 18.15 -26.48
N HIS A 72 40.64 17.90 -26.55
CA HIS A 72 41.41 17.34 -25.46
C HIS A 72 41.43 18.35 -24.32
N GLY A 73 40.44 18.27 -23.43
CA GLY A 73 40.44 18.91 -22.13
C GLY A 73 40.11 17.85 -21.11
N GLU A 74 40.98 17.67 -20.13
CA GLU A 74 40.75 16.85 -18.93
C GLU A 74 39.58 17.46 -18.14
N GLY A 75 38.35 17.23 -18.61
CA GLY A 75 37.13 17.61 -17.92
C GLY A 75 36.80 16.55 -16.89
N GLU A 76 36.81 16.94 -15.61
CA GLU A 76 36.42 16.10 -14.47
C GLU A 76 35.15 15.29 -14.75
N PRO A 77 35.05 14.06 -14.23
CA PRO A 77 33.81 13.29 -14.33
C PRO A 77 32.68 14.14 -13.75
N ALA A 78 31.57 14.27 -14.47
CA ALA A 78 30.35 14.98 -14.08
C ALA A 78 29.62 14.34 -12.88
N ALA A 79 30.37 13.89 -11.87
CA ALA A 79 29.89 13.18 -10.69
C ALA A 79 28.99 14.06 -9.80
N ASP A 80 29.12 15.39 -9.90
CA ASP A 80 28.50 16.35 -8.99
C ASP A 80 27.84 17.53 -9.74
N SER A 81 27.22 17.31 -10.90
CA SER A 81 26.41 18.37 -11.50
C SER A 81 25.18 18.66 -10.61
N PRO A 82 24.81 19.93 -10.37
CA PRO A 82 23.64 20.27 -9.56
C PRO A 82 22.34 19.69 -10.15
N GLU A 83 22.31 19.47 -11.46
CA GLU A 83 21.20 18.80 -12.17
C GLU A 83 21.10 17.31 -11.82
N LEU A 84 22.22 16.60 -11.74
CA LEU A 84 22.26 15.20 -11.32
C LEU A 84 21.81 15.04 -9.87
N GLU A 85 22.23 15.92 -8.97
CA GLU A 85 21.78 15.91 -7.57
C GLU A 85 20.29 16.24 -7.44
N ALA A 86 19.78 17.22 -8.20
CA ALA A 86 18.35 17.51 -8.23
C ALA A 86 17.52 16.32 -8.76
N ALA A 87 17.99 15.66 -9.83
CA ALA A 87 17.33 14.48 -10.38
C ALA A 87 17.34 13.30 -9.39
N LYS A 88 18.48 13.04 -8.71
CA LYS A 88 18.57 12.02 -7.66
C LYS A 88 17.64 12.31 -6.49
N GLN A 89 17.54 13.57 -6.06
CA GLN A 89 16.61 13.95 -4.98
C GLN A 89 15.16 13.72 -5.38
N ARG A 90 14.77 14.09 -6.60
CA ARG A 90 13.42 13.83 -7.13
C ARG A 90 13.12 12.34 -7.18
N LEU A 91 14.05 11.54 -7.71
CA LEU A 91 13.90 10.08 -7.76
C LEU A 91 13.78 9.46 -6.36
N ARG A 92 14.62 9.89 -5.40
CA ARG A 92 14.55 9.41 -4.00
C ARG A 92 13.20 9.72 -3.35
N LYS A 93 12.64 10.90 -3.61
CA LYS A 93 11.30 11.26 -3.11
C LYS A 93 10.24 10.30 -3.65
N LEU A 94 10.25 10.07 -4.96
CA LEU A 94 9.29 9.17 -5.62
C LEU A 94 9.48 7.71 -5.20
N GLN A 95 10.71 7.27 -4.92
CA GLN A 95 10.99 5.96 -4.32
C GLN A 95 10.36 5.83 -2.93
N GLY A 96 10.48 6.85 -2.08
CA GLY A 96 9.84 6.84 -0.76
C GLY A 96 8.31 6.80 -0.83
N GLU A 97 7.73 7.50 -1.82
CA GLU A 97 6.28 7.45 -2.08
C GLU A 97 5.86 6.05 -2.56
N LEU A 98 6.62 5.43 -3.47
CA LEU A 98 6.37 4.06 -3.94
C LEU A 98 6.43 3.05 -2.79
N GLU A 99 7.45 3.12 -1.94
CA GLU A 99 7.56 2.27 -0.76
C GLU A 99 6.37 2.45 0.18
N THR A 100 5.96 3.70 0.42
CA THR A 100 4.81 4.00 1.27
C THR A 100 3.51 3.45 0.69
N ALA A 101 3.30 3.57 -0.63
CA ALA A 101 2.16 3.02 -1.33
C ALA A 101 2.13 1.47 -1.24
N GLN A 102 3.28 0.82 -1.43
CA GLN A 102 3.41 -0.62 -1.27
C GLN A 102 3.12 -1.08 0.16
N LEU A 103 3.65 -0.37 1.17
CA LEU A 103 3.36 -0.67 2.57
C LEU A 103 1.87 -0.47 2.87
N ALA A 104 1.25 0.62 2.43
CA ALA A 104 -0.17 0.87 2.60
C ALA A 104 -1.04 -0.26 2.02
N ARG A 105 -0.68 -0.75 0.83
CA ARG A 105 -1.34 -1.92 0.21
C ARG A 105 -1.17 -3.20 1.05
N GLN A 106 0.04 -3.46 1.56
CA GLN A 106 0.30 -4.64 2.38
C GLN A 106 -0.39 -4.60 3.75
N TYR A 107 -0.47 -3.43 4.38
CA TYR A 107 -0.99 -3.30 5.73
C TYR A 107 -2.52 -3.13 5.78
N SER A 108 -3.14 -2.49 4.79
CA SER A 108 -4.60 -2.26 4.80
C SER A 108 -5.41 -3.56 4.92
N GLY A 109 -5.15 -4.57 4.09
CA GLY A 109 -5.81 -5.89 4.18
C GLY A 109 -5.50 -6.63 5.48
N LYS A 110 -4.26 -6.49 6.01
CA LYS A 110 -3.86 -7.10 7.29
C LYS A 110 -4.61 -6.48 8.47
N VAL A 111 -4.77 -5.15 8.51
CA VAL A 111 -5.49 -4.44 9.57
C VAL A 111 -6.95 -4.90 9.60
N VAL A 112 -7.62 -4.98 8.45
CA VAL A 112 -9.00 -5.47 8.35
C VAL A 112 -9.11 -6.91 8.87
N SER A 113 -8.15 -7.77 8.50
CA SER A 113 -8.12 -9.16 8.97
C SER A 113 -7.92 -9.27 10.49
N ILE A 114 -7.01 -8.48 11.07
CA ILE A 114 -6.76 -8.47 12.52
C ILE A 114 -8.01 -8.03 13.29
N VAL A 115 -8.69 -6.98 12.82
CA VAL A 115 -9.95 -6.52 13.42
C VAL A 115 -11.03 -7.61 13.32
N GLY A 116 -11.15 -8.28 12.18
CA GLY A 116 -12.06 -9.41 12.01
C GLY A 116 -11.78 -10.55 12.99
N VAL A 117 -10.51 -10.91 13.20
CA VAL A 117 -10.11 -11.92 14.20
C VAL A 117 -10.45 -11.47 15.62
N ALA A 118 -10.24 -10.21 15.98
CA ALA A 118 -10.61 -9.69 17.30
C ALA A 118 -12.13 -9.80 17.56
N ILE A 119 -12.94 -9.51 16.54
CA ILE A 119 -14.41 -9.65 16.60
C ILE A 119 -14.80 -11.13 16.76
N LEU A 120 -14.16 -12.04 16.01
CA LEU A 120 -14.37 -13.48 16.14
C LEU A 120 -14.11 -13.97 17.57
N LEU A 121 -12.97 -13.58 18.15
CA LEU A 121 -12.59 -13.96 19.51
C LEU A 121 -13.59 -13.41 20.54
N THR A 122 -14.07 -12.19 20.34
CA THR A 122 -15.07 -11.56 21.23
C THR A 122 -16.42 -12.29 21.15
N GLY A 123 -16.88 -12.62 19.94
CA GLY A 123 -18.10 -13.40 19.73
C GLY A 123 -18.02 -14.81 20.33
N ALA A 124 -16.88 -15.49 20.16
CA ALA A 124 -16.64 -16.79 20.78
C ALA A 124 -16.62 -16.73 22.32
N ALA A 125 -16.01 -15.69 22.89
CA ALA A 125 -16.00 -15.46 24.34
C ALA A 125 -17.40 -15.19 24.91
N LEU A 126 -18.24 -14.46 24.16
CA LEU A 126 -19.64 -14.23 24.51
C LEU A 126 -20.44 -15.54 24.50
N LEU A 127 -20.33 -16.34 23.45
CA LEU A 127 -21.00 -17.65 23.39
C LEU A 127 -20.55 -18.61 24.48
N ARG A 128 -19.28 -18.55 24.92
CA ARG A 128 -18.78 -19.38 26.03
C ARG A 128 -19.36 -18.98 27.39
N ARG A 129 -19.84 -17.75 27.54
CA ARG A 129 -20.40 -17.23 28.81
C ARG A 129 -21.91 -17.43 28.95
N VAL A 130 -22.60 -17.74 27.85
CA VAL A 130 -24.05 -18.04 27.80
C VAL A 130 -24.27 -19.53 28.03
#